data_AF-A0A7C2L8A6-F1
#
_entry.id   AF-A0A7C2L8A6-F1
#
_cell.length_a   1.000
_cell.length_b   1.000
_cell.length_c   1.000
_cell.angle_alpha   90.00
_cell.angle_beta   90.00
_cell.angle_gamma   90.00
#
_symmetry.space_group_name_H-M   'P 1'
#
loop_
_entity.id
_entity.type
_entity.pdbx_description
1 polymer ?
#
loop_
_entity_poly.entity_id
_entity_poly.type
_entity_poly.pdbx_seq_one_letter_code
_entity_poly.pdbx_strand_id
1 'polypeptide(L)'
;MPLLLGEQGPPWREELYLLYMHHGATAHMRMVRTREWKLVLHLEEEGRHELYHLAEEAREEHNLYGDPKAEAVRRSLEERLRAWQRRVGDPMA
;
A
#
# COMPACT_ATOMS: atom_id res chain seq x y z
N MET A 1 2.11 24.67 12.43
CA MET A 1 1.28 23.45 12.26
C MET A 1 -0.04 23.87 11.62
N PRO A 2 -0.10 24.02 10.29
CA PRO A 2 -1.24 24.68 9.61
C PRO A 2 -2.59 24.02 9.94
N LEU A 3 -2.66 22.69 9.89
CA LEU A 3 -3.87 21.91 10.23
C LEU A 3 -4.33 22.11 11.68
N LEU A 4 -3.42 22.24 12.65
CA LEU A 4 -3.78 22.46 14.06
C LEU A 4 -4.26 23.90 14.32
N LEU A 5 -3.96 24.82 13.40
CA LEU A 5 -4.33 26.23 13.48
C LEU A 5 -5.58 26.56 12.62
N GLY A 6 -6.18 25.56 11.98
CA GLY A 6 -7.32 25.74 11.07
C GLY A 6 -6.96 26.38 9.73
N GLU A 7 -5.67 26.51 9.43
CA GLU A 7 -5.18 27.06 8.16
C GLU A 7 -5.26 26.00 7.06
N GLN A 8 -5.75 26.39 5.88
CA GLN A 8 -5.67 25.53 4.70
C GLN A 8 -4.21 25.45 4.24
N GLY A 9 -3.61 24.27 4.44
CA GLY A 9 -2.26 23.96 3.98
C GLY A 9 -2.24 23.51 2.51
N PRO A 10 -1.05 23.13 2.00
CA PRO A 10 -0.96 22.46 0.71
C PRO A 10 -1.80 21.17 0.70
N PRO A 11 -2.19 20.66 -0.48
CA PRO A 11 -2.94 19.42 -0.62
C PRO A 11 -2.30 18.30 0.21
N TRP A 12 -3.12 17.61 1.00
CA TRP A 12 -2.65 16.51 1.80
C TRP A 12 -2.28 15.32 0.92
N ARG A 13 -1.39 14.46 1.41
CA ARG A 13 -1.01 13.25 0.67
C ARG A 13 -2.23 12.35 0.45
N GLU A 14 -2.35 11.82 -0.75
CA GLU A 14 -3.40 10.87 -1.14
C GLU A 14 -3.10 9.44 -0.70
N GLU A 15 -1.87 9.19 -0.25
CA GLU A 15 -1.30 7.86 -0.14
C GLU A 15 -0.48 7.72 1.14
N LEU A 16 -0.62 6.55 1.76
CA LEU A 16 0.20 6.12 2.88
C LEU A 16 1.02 4.92 2.45
N TYR A 17 2.28 4.93 2.84
CA TYR A 17 3.21 3.82 2.61
C TYR A 17 3.65 3.27 3.96
N LEU A 18 3.63 1.96 4.09
CA LEU A 18 4.10 1.27 5.29
C LEU A 18 5.09 0.18 4.94
N LEU A 19 5.99 -0.03 5.88
CA LEU A 19 6.97 -1.11 5.90
C LEU A 19 6.77 -1.88 7.20
N TYR A 20 6.73 -3.20 7.08
CA TYR A 20 6.70 -4.10 8.23
C TYR A 20 7.81 -5.12 8.08
N MET A 21 8.57 -5.29 9.17
CA MET A 21 9.59 -6.31 9.35
C MET A 21 9.39 -6.96 10.72
N HIS A 22 9.37 -8.29 10.78
CA HIS A 22 9.34 -9.01 12.06
C HIS A 22 10.71 -9.61 12.34
N HIS A 23 11.34 -9.21 13.46
CA HIS A 23 12.61 -9.80 13.88
C HIS A 23 12.43 -11.29 14.20
N GLY A 24 12.97 -12.17 13.34
CA GLY A 24 12.91 -13.63 13.48
C GLY A 24 11.96 -14.35 12.51
N ALA A 25 11.15 -13.62 11.74
CA ALA A 25 10.39 -14.17 10.61
C ALA A 25 10.72 -13.40 9.32
N THR A 26 10.67 -14.08 8.19
CA THR A 26 10.87 -13.56 6.82
C THR A 26 9.67 -12.72 6.34
N ALA A 27 9.18 -11.79 7.18
CA ALA A 27 8.05 -10.94 6.85
C ALA A 27 8.57 -9.60 6.31
N HIS A 28 8.92 -9.56 5.02
CA HIS A 28 9.36 -8.37 4.32
C HIS A 28 8.20 -7.70 3.58
N MET A 29 7.28 -7.08 4.32
CA MET A 29 6.05 -6.54 3.76
C MET A 29 6.16 -5.05 3.44
N ARG A 30 5.68 -4.68 2.23
CA ARG A 30 5.47 -3.29 1.83
C ARG A 30 4.00 -3.06 1.51
N MET A 31 3.50 -1.89 1.88
CA MET A 31 2.10 -1.55 1.68
C MET A 31 1.96 -0.14 1.10
N VAL A 32 1.01 0.01 0.19
CA VAL A 32 0.45 1.30 -0.20
C VAL A 32 -1.06 1.30 0.06
N ARG A 33 -1.55 2.38 0.67
CA ARG A 33 -2.98 2.60 0.92
C ARG A 33 -3.40 3.96 0.39
N THR A 34 -4.44 3.98 -0.44
CA THR A 34 -5.19 5.17 -0.86
C THR A 34 -6.50 5.25 -0.09
N ARG A 35 -7.30 6.29 -0.37
CA ARG A 35 -8.67 6.36 0.16
C ARG A 35 -9.51 5.11 -0.16
N GLU A 36 -9.33 4.54 -1.35
CA GLU A 36 -10.21 3.49 -1.88
C GLU A 36 -9.59 2.10 -1.89
N TRP A 37 -8.26 1.98 -1.90
CA TRP A 37 -7.58 0.71 -2.12
C TRP A 37 -6.39 0.52 -1.17
N LYS A 38 -6.10 -0.73 -0.86
CA LYS A 38 -4.92 -1.14 -0.10
C LYS A 38 -4.25 -2.32 -0.80
N LEU A 39 -2.95 -2.21 -1.02
CA LEU A 39 -2.10 -3.27 -1.56
C LEU A 39 -1.04 -3.64 -0.51
N VAL A 40 -0.83 -4.92 -0.26
CA VAL A 40 0.24 -5.46 0.58
C VAL A 40 1.06 -6.48 -0.22
N LEU A 41 2.37 -6.23 -0.34
CA LEU A 41 3.31 -7.13 -0.99
C LEU A 41 4.19 -7.82 0.05
N HIS A 42 4.03 -9.14 0.18
CA HIS A 42 4.94 -10.04 0.88
C HIS A 42 6.16 -10.39 -0.01
N LEU A 43 7.29 -9.71 0.18
CA LEU A 43 8.42 -9.82 -0.78
C LEU A 43 9.29 -11.07 -0.63
N GLU A 44 9.17 -11.82 0.47
CA GLU A 44 9.90 -13.08 0.69
C GLU A 44 9.03 -14.33 0.70
N GLU A 45 7.70 -14.16 0.78
CA GLU A 45 6.73 -15.24 0.72
C GLU A 45 5.90 -15.09 -0.57
N GLU A 46 6.39 -15.71 -1.65
CA GLU A 46 5.69 -15.70 -2.94
C GLU A 46 4.24 -16.18 -2.79
N GLY A 47 3.32 -15.45 -3.45
CA GLY A 47 1.91 -15.84 -3.54
C GLY A 47 1.00 -15.41 -2.39
N ARG A 48 1.52 -14.68 -1.38
CA ARG A 48 0.70 -14.18 -0.26
C ARG A 48 0.25 -12.73 -0.40
N HIS A 49 0.45 -12.11 -1.56
CA HIS A 49 0.07 -10.72 -1.77
C HIS A 49 -1.43 -10.46 -1.59
N GLU A 50 -1.75 -9.25 -1.15
CA GLU A 50 -3.12 -8.88 -0.77
C GLU A 50 -3.54 -7.58 -1.46
N LEU A 51 -4.78 -7.53 -1.92
CA LEU A 51 -5.40 -6.34 -2.47
C LEU A 51 -6.83 -6.22 -1.94
N TYR A 52 -7.18 -5.06 -1.40
CA TYR A 52 -8.49 -4.80 -0.81
C TYR A 52 -9.11 -3.52 -1.37
N HIS A 53 -10.41 -3.59 -1.67
CA HIS A 53 -11.22 -2.44 -2.07
C HIS A 53 -11.90 -1.82 -0.84
N LEU A 54 -11.22 -0.89 -0.18
CA LEU A 54 -11.66 -0.27 1.07
C LEU A 54 -12.94 0.57 0.93
N ALA A 55 -13.21 1.12 -0.25
CA ALA A 55 -14.40 1.92 -0.48
C ALA A 55 -15.68 1.07 -0.52
N GLU A 56 -15.58 -0.16 -1.00
CA GLU A 56 -16.68 -1.12 -1.03
C GLU A 56 -16.73 -1.97 0.24
N GLU A 57 -15.57 -2.39 0.74
CA GLU A 57 -15.44 -3.18 1.96
C GLU A 57 -14.29 -2.70 2.84
N ALA A 58 -14.64 -1.91 3.85
CA ALA A 58 -13.67 -1.37 4.80
C ALA A 58 -13.06 -2.41 5.76
N ARG A 59 -13.61 -3.65 5.82
CA ARG A 59 -13.16 -4.70 6.75
C ARG A 59 -12.01 -5.57 6.23
N GLU A 60 -11.63 -5.42 4.97
CA GLU A 60 -10.50 -6.17 4.38
C GLU A 60 -10.68 -7.70 4.45
N GLU A 61 -11.90 -8.19 4.29
CA GLU A 61 -12.22 -9.62 4.41
C GLU A 61 -12.01 -10.36 3.09
N HIS A 62 -12.09 -9.67 1.95
CA HIS A 62 -11.93 -10.25 0.61
C HIS A 62 -10.64 -9.82 -0.09
N ASN A 63 -9.68 -10.75 -0.21
CA ASN A 63 -8.46 -10.52 -0.99
C ASN A 63 -8.74 -10.63 -2.50
N LEU A 64 -8.56 -9.51 -3.22
CA LEU A 64 -8.78 -9.36 -4.66
C LEU A 64 -7.49 -9.47 -5.49
N TYR A 65 -6.35 -9.82 -4.90
CA TYR A 65 -5.05 -9.76 -5.59
C TYR A 65 -5.00 -10.63 -6.86
N GLY A 66 -5.68 -11.79 -6.82
CA GLY A 66 -5.80 -12.71 -7.94
C GLY A 66 -6.99 -12.45 -8.86
N ASP A 67 -7.86 -11.48 -8.57
CA ASP A 67 -9.04 -11.20 -9.39
C ASP A 67 -8.63 -10.45 -10.67
N PRO A 68 -8.90 -11.00 -11.87
CA PRO A 68 -8.63 -10.31 -13.13
C PRO A 68 -9.30 -8.94 -13.24
N LYS A 69 -10.44 -8.73 -12.60
CA LYS A 69 -11.14 -7.43 -12.60
C LYS A 69 -10.37 -6.35 -11.85
N ALA A 70 -9.55 -6.74 -10.88
CA ALA A 70 -8.74 -5.84 -10.07
C ALA A 70 -7.32 -5.64 -10.62
N GLU A 71 -6.95 -6.28 -11.74
CA GLU A 71 -5.58 -6.24 -12.28
C GLU A 71 -5.09 -4.82 -12.59
N ALA A 72 -5.95 -3.98 -13.16
CA ALA A 72 -5.56 -2.61 -13.52
C ALA A 72 -5.20 -1.77 -12.29
N VAL A 73 -6.01 -1.84 -11.23
CA VAL A 73 -5.74 -1.11 -9.98
C VAL A 73 -4.56 -1.71 -9.23
N ARG A 74 -4.43 -3.05 -9.23
CA ARG A 74 -3.28 -3.76 -8.66
C ARG A 74 -1.98 -3.22 -9.26
N ARG A 75 -1.87 -3.24 -10.59
CA ARG A 75 -0.67 -2.76 -11.31
C ARG A 75 -0.36 -1.29 -11.01
N SER A 76 -1.38 -0.43 -11.00
CA SER A 76 -1.19 0.98 -10.67
C SER A 76 -0.62 1.19 -9.26
N LEU A 77 -1.12 0.45 -8.27
CA LEU A 77 -0.64 0.52 -6.89
C LEU A 77 0.77 -0.08 -6.75
N GLU A 78 1.08 -1.17 -7.44
CA GLU A 78 2.43 -1.75 -7.48
C GLU A 78 3.45 -0.75 -8.05
N GLU A 79 3.13 -0.10 -9.16
CA GLU A 79 4.00 0.91 -9.79
C GLU A 79 4.28 2.07 -8.83
N ARG A 80 3.25 2.55 -8.12
CA ARG A 80 3.36 3.61 -7.11
C ARG A 80 4.20 3.18 -5.90
N LEU A 81 3.99 1.97 -5.41
CA LEU A 81 4.77 1.40 -4.31
C LEU A 81 6.25 1.28 -4.68
N ARG A 82 6.56 0.75 -5.86
CA ARG A 82 7.94 0.67 -6.36
C ARG A 82 8.57 2.04 -6.56
N ALA A 83 7.83 3.01 -7.06
CA ALA A 83 8.31 4.38 -7.19
C ALA A 83 8.64 5.00 -5.82
N TRP A 84 7.79 4.78 -4.82
CA TRP A 84 8.07 5.20 -3.45
C TRP A 84 9.29 4.48 -2.87
N GLN A 85 9.40 3.15 -3.01
CA GLN A 85 10.53 2.36 -2.53
C GLN A 85 11.86 2.91 -3.07
N ARG A 86 11.96 3.17 -4.38
CA ARG A 86 13.15 3.79 -4.99
C ARG A 86 13.44 5.18 -4.41
N ARG A 87 12.41 6.00 -4.21
CA ARG A 87 12.56 7.36 -3.67
C ARG A 87 13.12 7.38 -2.25
N VAL A 88 12.76 6.41 -1.43
CA VAL A 88 13.21 6.33 -0.02
C VAL A 88 14.46 5.46 0.15
N GLY A 89 14.98 4.87 -0.93
CA GLY A 89 16.13 3.96 -0.87
C GLY A 89 15.82 2.65 -0.14
N ASP A 90 14.60 2.13 -0.29
CA ASP A 90 14.23 0.81 0.25
C ASP A 90 15.14 -0.26 -0.40
N PRO A 91 15.81 -1.12 0.39
CA PRO A 91 16.72 -2.14 -0.14
C PRO A 91 16.04 -3.21 -1.02
N MET A 92 14.71 -3.26 -1.05
CA MET A 92 13.93 -4.23 -1.85
C MET A 92 13.10 -3.55 -2.96
N ALA A 93 13.53 -2.37 -3.44
CA ALA A 93 12.88 -1.60 -4.50
C ALA A 93 12.97 -2.26 -5.89
#